data_AF-A0A7V9H3W1-F1
#
_entry.id   AF-A0A7V9H3W1-F1
#
_cell.length_a   1.000
_cell.length_b   1.000
_cell.length_c   1.000
_cell.angle_alpha   90.00
_cell.angle_beta   90.00
_cell.angle_gamma   90.00
#
_symmetry.space_group_name_H-M   'P 1'
#
loop_
_entity.id
_entity.type
_entity.pdbx_description
1 polymer ?
#
loop_
_entity_poly.entity_id
_entity_poly.type
_entity_poly.pdbx_seq_one_letter_code
_entity_poly.pdbx_strand_id
1 'polypeptide(L)'
;MMADVKKLKVPEPVLRLGEAFQEAGHELYLVGGYVRDGLLGVAGLDADATTGARPKEIKRVLGPLADHLWDVGERFGTIGATVGGYAVEVTTYRSDLYTEGSRHPEVRFGDSLVEDLARRDFTINAVAADALTGEISDPFEGRKDLESGVIRPVGDPLDRMRDDPLRMLRAVRFETTLSKPERPFALTTDLERAIRENAHWLESISAERIRDEFEKILVSENVSAGLRALVRLGLMPFIVPEFMETVDVEQESEFHHKDVFEHSLIVVQNVEDTPVLRKAAFFHDIGKPRTLVYEHRCTYCGAKSTRKTPEEGECEVCGGRTVPKKVHFYGHENVGAAIAR
;
A
#
# COMPACT_ATOMS: atom_id res chain seq x y z
N MET A 1 22.85 15.30 -6.90
CA MET A 1 21.80 14.88 -5.96
C MET A 1 20.45 14.98 -6.67
N MET A 2 19.40 14.26 -6.22
CA MET A 2 18.09 14.35 -6.90
C MET A 2 17.49 15.75 -6.77
N ALA A 3 17.83 16.46 -5.69
CA ALA A 3 17.52 17.88 -5.51
C ALA A 3 18.12 18.80 -6.60
N ASP A 4 19.23 18.41 -7.25
CA ASP A 4 19.89 19.20 -8.29
C ASP A 4 19.29 18.98 -9.69
N VAL A 5 18.45 17.95 -9.86
CA VAL A 5 17.81 17.66 -11.14
C VAL A 5 16.79 18.76 -11.41
N LYS A 6 17.11 19.62 -12.38
CA LYS A 6 16.23 20.72 -12.81
C LYS A 6 15.21 20.29 -13.85
N LYS A 7 15.52 19.23 -14.62
CA LYS A 7 14.70 18.75 -15.72
C LYS A 7 14.54 17.23 -15.68
N LEU A 8 13.32 16.76 -15.83
CA LEU A 8 13.01 15.37 -16.11
C LEU A 8 13.21 15.10 -17.61
N LYS A 9 13.77 13.94 -17.95
CA LYS A 9 13.87 13.51 -19.34
C LYS A 9 12.48 13.08 -19.81
N VAL A 10 11.86 13.88 -20.65
CA VAL A 10 10.56 13.56 -21.25
C VAL A 10 10.77 12.81 -22.57
N PRO A 11 10.14 11.64 -22.78
CA PRO A 11 10.24 10.91 -24.03
C PRO A 11 9.44 11.61 -25.14
N GLU A 12 9.87 11.39 -26.38
CA GLU A 12 9.36 12.12 -27.55
C GLU A 12 7.82 12.04 -27.73
N PRO A 13 7.15 10.88 -27.54
CA PRO A 13 5.68 10.83 -27.62
C PRO A 13 4.97 11.73 -26.60
N VAL A 14 5.52 11.84 -25.39
CA VAL A 14 4.96 12.68 -24.32
C VAL A 14 5.30 14.15 -24.54
N LEU A 15 6.48 14.45 -25.10
CA LEU A 15 6.86 15.80 -25.48
C LEU A 15 5.91 16.38 -26.52
N ARG A 16 5.51 15.60 -27.53
CA ARG A 16 4.50 16.01 -28.52
C ARG A 16 3.15 16.36 -27.89
N LEU A 17 2.78 15.69 -26.79
CA LEU A 17 1.59 16.07 -26.03
C LEU A 17 1.78 17.42 -25.37
N GLY A 18 2.94 17.68 -24.75
CA GLY A 18 3.28 19.00 -24.22
C GLY A 18 3.15 20.11 -25.27
N GLU A 19 3.67 19.88 -26.48
CA GLU A 19 3.56 20.82 -27.61
C GLU A 19 2.09 21.07 -27.99
N ALA A 20 1.30 20.00 -28.17
CA ALA A 20 -0.09 20.12 -28.60
C ALA A 20 -1.00 20.79 -27.55
N PHE A 21 -0.76 20.55 -26.26
CA PHE A 21 -1.45 21.26 -25.19
C PHE A 21 -1.08 22.74 -25.17
N GLN A 22 0.20 23.06 -25.34
CA GLN A 22 0.66 24.45 -25.41
C GLN A 22 0.05 25.20 -26.60
N GLU A 23 0.01 24.58 -27.79
CA GLU A 23 -0.65 25.15 -28.97
C GLU A 23 -2.16 25.38 -28.76
N ALA A 24 -2.79 24.53 -27.95
CA ALA A 24 -4.18 24.69 -27.54
C ALA A 24 -4.38 25.72 -26.41
N GLY A 25 -3.32 26.38 -25.93
CA GLY A 25 -3.35 27.39 -24.88
C GLY A 25 -3.35 26.84 -23.45
N HIS A 26 -2.97 25.58 -23.27
CA HIS A 26 -2.97 24.88 -21.99
C HIS A 26 -1.57 24.37 -21.62
N GLU A 27 -1.25 24.44 -20.34
CA GLU A 27 -0.07 23.76 -19.79
C GLU A 27 -0.38 22.26 -19.54
N LEU A 28 0.64 21.41 -19.63
CA LEU A 28 0.55 19.98 -19.34
C LEU A 28 1.70 19.58 -18.43
N TYR A 29 1.37 19.10 -17.24
CA TYR A 29 2.35 18.64 -16.25
C TYR A 29 2.24 17.15 -16.03
N LEU A 30 3.35 16.44 -16.18
CA LEU A 30 3.53 15.09 -15.69
C LEU A 30 3.58 15.12 -14.16
N VAL A 31 2.98 14.15 -13.49
CA VAL A 31 2.81 14.17 -12.02
C VAL A 31 2.85 12.78 -11.41
N GLY A 32 2.89 12.70 -10.08
CA GLY A 32 2.63 11.46 -9.34
C GLY A 32 3.72 10.40 -9.51
N GLY A 33 3.27 9.16 -9.72
CA GLY A 33 4.17 8.00 -9.82
C GLY A 33 5.17 8.16 -10.96
N TYR A 34 4.74 8.66 -12.11
CA TYR A 34 5.61 8.86 -13.27
C TYR A 34 6.82 9.76 -12.96
N VAL A 35 6.59 10.92 -12.31
CA VAL A 35 7.66 11.85 -11.96
C VAL A 35 8.53 11.28 -10.86
N ARG A 36 7.94 10.72 -9.80
CA ARG A 36 8.67 10.09 -8.69
C ARG A 36 9.60 8.98 -9.19
N ASP A 37 9.07 8.08 -10.00
CA ASP A 37 9.79 6.92 -10.50
C ASP A 37 10.86 7.34 -11.51
N GLY A 38 10.55 8.32 -12.38
CA GLY A 38 11.51 8.93 -13.29
C GLY A 38 12.68 9.60 -12.55
N LEU A 39 12.41 10.28 -11.44
CA LEU A 39 13.47 10.83 -10.57
C LEU A 39 14.32 9.71 -9.94
N LEU A 40 13.70 8.59 -9.56
CA LEU A 40 14.38 7.37 -9.09
C LEU A 40 15.15 6.62 -10.20
N GLY A 41 15.09 7.09 -11.45
CA GLY A 41 15.73 6.44 -12.60
C GLY A 41 14.97 5.22 -13.11
N VAL A 42 13.71 5.05 -12.72
CA VAL A 42 12.81 4.00 -13.18
C VAL A 42 11.91 4.59 -14.28
N ALA A 43 11.99 4.03 -15.48
CA ALA A 43 11.13 4.45 -16.58
C ALA A 43 9.81 3.68 -16.56
N GLY A 44 8.69 4.40 -16.56
CA GLY A 44 7.35 3.85 -16.73
C GLY A 44 6.76 4.19 -18.10
N LEU A 45 5.83 3.36 -18.58
CA LEU A 45 5.00 3.65 -19.75
C LEU A 45 3.65 4.28 -19.39
N ASP A 46 3.28 4.23 -18.10
CA ASP A 46 2.07 4.82 -17.56
C ASP A 46 2.37 6.24 -17.06
N ALA A 47 1.94 7.25 -17.83
CA ALA A 47 2.18 8.65 -17.54
C ALA A 47 0.90 9.33 -17.02
N ASP A 48 0.91 9.68 -15.74
CA ASP A 48 -0.10 10.57 -15.16
C ASP A 48 0.24 12.02 -15.51
N ALA A 49 -0.72 12.74 -16.10
CA ALA A 49 -0.59 14.15 -16.42
C ALA A 49 -1.79 14.96 -15.91
N THR A 50 -1.55 16.25 -15.65
CA THR A 50 -2.55 17.20 -15.17
C THR A 50 -2.48 18.51 -15.94
N THR A 51 -3.61 19.18 -16.09
CA THR A 51 -3.76 20.37 -16.94
C THR A 51 -4.93 21.25 -16.48
N GLY A 52 -4.90 22.54 -16.85
CA GLY A 52 -6.06 23.43 -16.70
C GLY A 52 -7.19 23.14 -17.69
N ALA A 53 -6.92 22.39 -18.76
CA ALA A 53 -7.90 22.08 -19.80
C ALA A 53 -9.08 21.24 -19.25
N ARG A 54 -10.30 21.52 -19.71
CA ARG A 54 -11.48 20.72 -19.36
C ARG A 54 -11.55 19.44 -20.20
N PRO A 55 -12.30 18.39 -19.79
CA PRO A 55 -12.28 17.09 -20.47
C PRO A 55 -12.59 17.14 -21.97
N LYS A 56 -13.51 18.02 -22.40
CA LYS A 56 -13.80 18.22 -23.82
C LYS A 56 -12.61 18.75 -24.61
N GLU A 57 -11.82 19.65 -24.01
CA GLU A 57 -10.62 20.20 -24.61
C GLU A 57 -9.49 19.17 -24.60
N ILE A 58 -9.32 18.43 -23.50
CA ILE A 58 -8.38 17.31 -23.39
C ILE A 58 -8.63 16.30 -24.52
N LYS A 59 -9.89 15.87 -24.73
CA LYS A 59 -10.26 14.96 -25.84
C LYS A 59 -9.90 15.54 -27.21
N ARG A 60 -10.15 16.84 -27.42
CA ARG A 60 -9.85 17.51 -28.70
C ARG A 60 -8.35 17.55 -28.99
N VAL A 61 -7.51 17.75 -27.97
CA VAL A 61 -6.05 17.78 -28.10
C VAL A 61 -5.47 16.37 -28.25
N LEU A 62 -5.96 15.40 -27.47
CA LEU A 62 -5.48 14.02 -27.52
C LEU A 62 -5.92 13.29 -28.80
N GLY A 63 -7.13 13.52 -29.29
CA GLY A 63 -7.72 12.76 -30.40
C GLY A 63 -6.84 12.62 -31.64
N PRO A 64 -6.20 13.70 -32.16
CA PRO A 64 -5.32 13.62 -33.32
C PRO A 64 -4.00 12.87 -33.09
N LEU A 65 -3.57 12.71 -31.83
CA LEU A 65 -2.28 12.14 -31.44
C LEU A 65 -2.39 10.73 -30.87
N ALA A 66 -3.59 10.34 -30.43
CA ALA A 66 -3.83 9.10 -29.74
C ALA A 66 -4.04 7.92 -30.71
N ASP A 67 -3.36 6.82 -30.42
CA ASP A 67 -3.62 5.51 -31.04
C ASP A 67 -4.99 4.96 -30.59
N HIS A 68 -5.34 5.21 -29.32
CA HIS A 68 -6.60 4.84 -28.70
C HIS A 68 -6.97 5.85 -27.62
N LEU A 69 -8.25 6.16 -27.46
CA LEU A 69 -8.75 7.12 -26.46
C LEU A 69 -9.89 6.51 -25.65
N TRP A 70 -9.87 6.69 -24.33
CA TRP A 70 -10.93 6.25 -23.43
C TRP A 70 -11.32 7.33 -22.44
N ASP A 71 -12.61 7.37 -22.09
CA ASP A 71 -13.24 8.44 -21.33
C ASP A 71 -14.02 7.94 -20.11
N VAL A 72 -13.72 6.73 -19.64
CA VAL A 72 -14.31 6.13 -18.43
C VAL A 72 -14.18 7.06 -17.21
N GLY A 73 -13.09 7.83 -17.15
CA GLY A 73 -12.81 8.81 -16.09
C GLY A 73 -13.37 10.22 -16.32
N GLU A 74 -14.08 10.49 -17.42
CA GLU A 74 -14.43 11.86 -17.84
C GLU A 74 -15.27 12.59 -16.78
N ARG A 75 -16.17 11.87 -16.11
CA ARG A 75 -16.99 12.42 -15.01
C ARG A 75 -16.16 12.95 -13.83
N PHE A 76 -14.91 12.52 -13.71
CA PHE A 76 -13.95 12.96 -12.69
C PHE A 76 -12.89 13.91 -13.27
N GLY A 77 -13.00 14.30 -14.53
CA GLY A 77 -12.05 15.18 -15.19
C GLY A 77 -10.87 14.46 -15.87
N THR A 78 -10.88 13.12 -15.97
CA THR A 78 -9.74 12.35 -16.49
C THR A 78 -10.08 11.74 -17.85
N ILE A 79 -9.21 11.95 -18.84
CA ILE A 79 -9.26 11.30 -20.15
C ILE A 79 -7.98 10.50 -20.34
N GLY A 80 -8.10 9.24 -20.75
CA GLY A 80 -6.96 8.40 -21.03
C GLY A 80 -6.74 8.24 -22.52
N ALA A 81 -5.47 8.10 -22.92
CA ALA A 81 -5.08 7.83 -24.29
C ALA A 81 -3.82 6.97 -24.35
N THR A 82 -3.68 6.20 -25.43
CA THR A 82 -2.41 5.57 -25.80
C THR A 82 -1.74 6.44 -26.83
N VAL A 83 -0.49 6.83 -26.61
CA VAL A 83 0.27 7.72 -27.49
C VAL A 83 1.68 7.18 -27.65
N GLY A 84 1.99 6.59 -28.81
CA GLY A 84 3.35 6.11 -29.10
C GLY A 84 3.83 5.04 -28.12
N GLY A 85 2.91 4.17 -27.67
CA GLY A 85 3.18 3.11 -26.70
C GLY A 85 3.09 3.52 -25.22
N TYR A 86 2.87 4.81 -24.92
CA TYR A 86 2.60 5.28 -23.56
C TYR A 86 1.12 5.26 -23.27
N ALA A 87 0.71 4.75 -22.10
CA ALA A 87 -0.62 4.97 -21.57
C ALA A 87 -0.60 6.28 -20.78
N VAL A 88 -1.34 7.28 -21.23
CA VAL A 88 -1.34 8.62 -20.65
C VAL A 88 -2.73 8.91 -20.09
N GLU A 89 -2.79 9.27 -18.80
CA GLU A 89 -4.03 9.74 -18.16
C GLU A 89 -3.91 11.24 -17.90
N VAL A 90 -4.68 12.05 -18.63
CA VAL A 90 -4.69 13.50 -18.47
C VAL A 90 -5.90 13.92 -17.63
N THR A 91 -5.64 14.54 -16.49
CA THR A 91 -6.67 14.96 -15.54
C THR A 91 -6.74 16.48 -15.44
N THR A 92 -7.95 17.06 -15.48
CA THR A 92 -8.14 18.48 -15.18
C THR A 92 -7.77 18.77 -13.72
N TYR A 93 -7.09 19.88 -13.45
CA TYR A 93 -6.81 20.36 -12.09
C TYR A 93 -8.06 20.30 -11.22
N ARG A 94 -7.87 19.97 -9.94
CA ARG A 94 -8.97 19.95 -8.96
C ARG A 94 -8.68 20.87 -7.79
N SER A 95 -9.72 21.57 -7.32
CA SER A 95 -9.67 22.53 -6.21
C SER A 95 -10.41 22.03 -4.96
N ASP A 96 -10.79 20.75 -4.91
CA ASP A 96 -11.60 20.20 -3.82
C ASP A 96 -10.95 20.39 -2.45
N LEU A 97 -11.48 21.33 -1.67
CA LEU A 97 -11.42 21.31 -0.22
C LEU A 97 -12.46 20.29 0.25
N TYR A 98 -12.01 19.21 0.88
CA TYR A 98 -12.88 18.25 1.54
C TYR A 98 -13.85 19.01 2.45
N THR A 99 -15.14 18.91 2.15
CA THR A 99 -16.18 19.41 3.04
C THR A 99 -16.29 18.41 4.18
N GLU A 100 -16.13 18.88 5.42
CA GLU A 100 -16.28 18.05 6.62
C GLU A 100 -17.55 17.17 6.52
N GLY A 101 -17.36 15.85 6.53
CA GLY A 101 -18.46 14.88 6.54
C GLY A 101 -18.92 14.34 5.18
N SER A 102 -18.38 14.78 4.04
CA SER A 102 -18.73 14.17 2.74
C SER A 102 -17.77 13.03 2.38
N ARG A 103 -18.33 11.81 2.26
CA ARG A 103 -17.61 10.59 1.82
C ARG A 103 -17.22 10.60 0.33
N HIS A 104 -17.68 11.61 -0.41
CA HIS A 104 -17.33 11.87 -1.79
C HIS A 104 -17.04 13.37 -1.95
N PRO A 105 -15.80 13.78 -2.25
CA PRO A 105 -15.58 15.16 -2.67
C PRO A 105 -16.38 15.38 -3.95
N GLU A 106 -17.25 16.39 -3.97
CA GLU A 106 -17.78 16.91 -5.22
C GLU A 106 -16.57 17.38 -6.04
N VAL A 107 -16.37 16.81 -7.23
CA VAL A 107 -15.24 17.21 -8.09
C VAL A 107 -15.48 18.63 -8.59
N ARG A 108 -14.74 19.57 -8.01
CA ARG A 108 -14.59 20.96 -8.41
C ARG A 108 -13.28 21.05 -9.17
N PHE A 109 -13.40 21.45 -10.43
CA PHE A 109 -12.22 21.73 -11.20
C PHE A 109 -11.55 23.00 -10.68
N GLY A 110 -10.23 22.94 -10.52
CA GLY A 110 -9.38 24.05 -10.16
C GLY A 110 -8.73 24.66 -11.39
N ASP A 111 -7.93 25.69 -11.15
CA ASP A 111 -7.20 26.43 -12.18
C ASP A 111 -5.70 26.60 -11.80
N SER A 112 -5.22 25.88 -10.77
CA SER A 112 -3.85 25.99 -10.25
C SER A 112 -3.20 24.63 -10.04
N LEU A 113 -2.01 24.44 -10.62
CA LEU A 113 -1.16 23.27 -10.38
C LEU A 113 -0.85 23.09 -8.90
N VAL A 114 -0.56 24.17 -8.17
CA VAL A 114 -0.15 24.09 -6.76
C VAL A 114 -1.30 23.57 -5.90
N GLU A 115 -2.54 23.97 -6.19
CA GLU A 115 -3.74 23.45 -5.51
C GLU A 115 -3.97 21.97 -5.83
N ASP A 116 -3.76 21.55 -7.08
CA ASP A 116 -3.85 20.14 -7.49
C ASP A 116 -2.76 19.26 -6.84
N LEU A 117 -1.55 19.80 -6.65
CA LEU A 117 -0.49 19.11 -5.92
C LEU A 117 -0.79 19.07 -4.40
N ALA A 118 -1.41 20.11 -3.84
CA ALA A 118 -1.73 20.21 -2.41
C ALA A 118 -2.71 19.13 -1.92
N ARG A 119 -3.61 18.65 -2.78
CA ARG A 119 -4.59 17.60 -2.47
C ARG A 119 -4.01 16.19 -2.50
N ARG A 120 -2.78 16.00 -2.99
CA ARG A 120 -2.15 14.69 -3.09
C ARG A 120 -1.81 14.14 -1.71
N ASP A 121 -1.58 12.84 -1.67
CA ASP A 121 -1.37 12.13 -0.41
C ASP A 121 -0.03 12.48 0.23
N PHE A 122 1.07 12.34 -0.52
CA PHE A 122 2.44 12.49 -0.01
C PHE A 122 3.27 13.43 -0.88
N THR A 123 4.22 14.12 -0.25
CA THR A 123 5.13 15.09 -0.87
C THR A 123 5.88 14.48 -2.07
N ILE A 124 6.35 13.24 -1.92
CA ILE A 124 7.03 12.48 -2.99
C ILE A 124 6.17 12.23 -4.24
N ASN A 125 4.84 12.33 -4.13
CA ASN A 125 3.90 12.22 -5.25
C ASN A 125 3.34 13.59 -5.68
N ALA A 126 3.68 14.65 -4.95
CA ALA A 126 3.27 16.02 -5.17
C ALA A 126 4.37 16.83 -5.89
N VAL A 127 5.07 16.17 -6.82
CA VAL A 127 6.06 16.75 -7.71
C VAL A 127 5.51 16.70 -9.14
N ALA A 128 5.69 17.79 -9.87
CA ALA A 128 5.28 17.93 -11.26
C ALA A 128 6.49 18.19 -12.17
N ALA A 129 6.41 17.75 -13.42
CA ALA A 129 7.36 18.11 -14.46
C ALA A 129 6.61 18.58 -15.71
N ASP A 130 6.98 19.73 -16.24
CA ASP A 130 6.40 20.26 -17.47
C ASP A 130 6.65 19.28 -18.63
N ALA A 131 5.59 18.87 -19.32
CA ALA A 131 5.67 17.84 -20.36
C ALA A 131 6.46 18.29 -21.60
N LEU A 132 6.60 19.59 -21.83
CA LEU A 132 7.32 20.13 -22.97
C LEU A 132 8.80 20.34 -22.67
N THR A 133 9.08 21.01 -21.55
CA THR A 133 10.42 21.50 -21.18
C THR A 133 11.15 20.59 -20.20
N GLY A 134 10.43 19.67 -19.58
CA GLY A 134 10.89 18.81 -18.49
C GLY A 134 11.09 19.53 -17.16
N GLU A 135 10.81 20.84 -17.06
CA GLU A 135 11.10 21.62 -15.86
C GLU A 135 10.28 21.15 -14.66
N ILE A 136 10.97 20.94 -13.54
CA ILE A 136 10.34 20.37 -12.34
C ILE A 136 9.77 21.47 -11.45
N SER A 137 8.50 21.32 -11.09
CA SER A 137 7.81 22.11 -10.08
C SER A 137 7.60 21.26 -8.83
N ASP A 138 8.15 21.72 -7.70
CA ASP A 138 8.15 20.99 -6.43
C ASP A 138 7.86 21.95 -5.25
N PRO A 139 6.60 22.40 -5.11
CA PRO A 139 6.21 23.36 -4.07
C PRO A 139 6.20 22.78 -2.64
N PHE A 140 6.25 21.44 -2.50
CA PHE A 140 6.11 20.73 -1.21
C PHE A 140 7.37 19.97 -0.79
N GLU A 141 8.53 20.29 -1.38
CA GLU A 141 9.83 19.65 -1.09
C GLU A 141 9.85 18.12 -1.30
N GLY A 142 9.03 17.59 -2.20
CA GLY A 142 8.93 16.16 -2.49
C GLY A 142 10.24 15.54 -2.96
N ARG A 143 11.10 16.27 -3.69
CA ARG A 143 12.42 15.76 -4.12
C ARG A 143 13.36 15.52 -2.95
N LYS A 144 13.29 16.37 -1.92
CA LYS A 144 14.11 16.27 -0.70
C LYS A 144 13.65 15.09 0.15
N ASP A 145 12.34 14.91 0.30
CA ASP A 145 11.78 13.71 0.96
C ASP A 145 12.12 12.43 0.18
N LEU A 146 12.07 12.45 -1.16
CA LEU A 146 12.45 11.32 -2.01
C LEU A 146 13.95 10.96 -1.90
N GLU A 147 14.81 11.96 -1.79
CA GLU A 147 16.26 11.78 -1.61
C GLU A 147 16.61 11.26 -0.22
N SER A 148 15.89 11.71 0.80
CA SER A 148 16.07 11.28 2.19
C SER A 148 15.34 9.99 2.56
N GLY A 149 14.53 9.43 1.67
CA GLY A 149 13.77 8.21 1.94
C GLY A 149 12.64 8.44 2.94
N VAL A 150 11.91 9.55 2.81
CA VAL A 150 10.86 9.95 3.76
C VAL A 150 9.50 9.93 3.08
N ILE A 151 8.52 9.30 3.74
CA ILE A 151 7.11 9.39 3.37
C ILE A 151 6.44 10.42 4.27
N ARG A 152 6.17 11.61 3.71
CA ARG A 152 5.55 12.75 4.39
C ARG A 152 4.26 13.14 3.70
N PRO A 153 3.15 13.39 4.43
CA PRO A 153 1.92 13.85 3.82
C PRO A 153 2.00 15.31 3.36
N VAL A 154 1.18 15.70 2.38
CA VAL A 154 1.06 17.11 1.98
C VAL A 154 0.16 17.86 2.96
N GLY A 155 0.76 18.63 3.88
CA GLY A 155 0.06 19.32 4.96
C GLY A 155 0.04 18.54 6.27
N ASP A 156 -0.96 18.77 7.12
CA ASP A 156 -1.05 18.13 8.43
C ASP A 156 -1.41 16.62 8.32
N PRO A 157 -0.63 15.70 8.94
CA PRO A 157 -0.90 14.27 8.86
C PRO A 157 -2.29 13.86 9.35
N LEU A 158 -2.78 14.44 10.45
CA LEU A 158 -4.07 14.04 11.05
C LEU A 158 -5.22 14.43 10.14
N ASP A 159 -5.22 15.67 9.65
CA ASP A 159 -6.24 16.16 8.71
C ASP A 159 -6.22 15.32 7.43
N ARG A 160 -5.02 15.00 6.92
CA ARG A 160 -4.89 14.22 5.67
C ARG A 160 -5.37 12.79 5.81
N MET A 161 -5.18 12.15 6.96
CA MET A 161 -5.74 10.81 7.22
C MET A 161 -7.24 10.87 7.51
N ARG A 162 -7.75 11.98 8.06
CA ARG A 162 -9.19 12.18 8.26
C ARG A 162 -9.94 12.34 6.94
N ASP A 163 -9.37 13.10 6.00
CA ASP A 163 -9.95 13.34 4.67
C ASP A 163 -10.15 12.05 3.87
N ASP A 164 -9.15 11.16 3.88
CA ASP A 164 -9.19 9.85 3.23
C ASP A 164 -8.39 8.83 4.07
N PRO A 165 -9.06 8.09 4.97
CA PRO A 165 -8.42 7.08 5.81
C PRO A 165 -7.64 6.01 5.03
N LEU A 166 -7.94 5.77 3.75
CA LEU A 166 -7.17 4.86 2.91
C LEU A 166 -5.71 5.29 2.76
N ARG A 167 -5.39 6.58 2.96
CA ARG A 167 -4.02 7.10 2.94
C ARG A 167 -3.11 6.45 4.00
N MET A 168 -3.67 5.94 5.10
CA MET A 168 -2.89 5.18 6.09
C MET A 168 -2.33 3.89 5.49
N LEU A 169 -3.13 3.15 4.71
CA LEU A 169 -2.66 1.96 3.99
C LEU A 169 -1.70 2.33 2.85
N ARG A 170 -1.98 3.43 2.14
CA ARG A 170 -1.07 3.94 1.10
C ARG A 170 0.30 4.31 1.67
N ALA A 171 0.37 4.89 2.87
CA ALA A 171 1.62 5.21 3.54
C ALA A 171 2.48 3.95 3.72
N VAL A 172 1.89 2.89 4.28
CA VAL A 172 2.56 1.59 4.45
C VAL A 172 2.93 0.98 3.11
N ARG A 173 2.05 1.08 2.11
CA ARG A 173 2.35 0.62 0.75
C ARG A 173 3.59 1.31 0.21
N PHE A 174 3.67 2.63 0.25
CA PHE A 174 4.83 3.36 -0.26
C PHE A 174 6.10 3.07 0.53
N GLU A 175 6.03 3.02 1.86
CA GLU A 175 7.14 2.58 2.71
C GLU A 175 7.65 1.20 2.26
N THR A 176 6.75 0.27 1.95
CA THR A 176 7.12 -1.10 1.57
C THR A 176 7.64 -1.20 0.13
N THR A 177 6.96 -0.57 -0.83
CA THR A 177 7.25 -0.71 -2.26
C THR A 177 8.43 0.14 -2.71
N LEU A 178 8.69 1.28 -2.06
CA LEU A 178 9.78 2.17 -2.44
C LEU A 178 11.08 1.87 -1.69
N SER A 179 10.99 1.24 -0.51
CA SER A 179 12.18 0.83 0.25
C SER A 179 13.03 -0.15 -0.54
N LYS A 180 14.33 0.11 -0.60
CA LYS A 180 15.34 -0.83 -1.07
C LYS A 180 16.47 -0.91 -0.05
N PRO A 181 17.29 -1.98 -0.02
CA PRO A 181 18.43 -2.06 0.89
C PRO A 181 19.35 -0.84 0.84
N GLU A 182 19.52 -0.24 -0.34
CA GLU A 182 20.37 0.93 -0.58
C GLU A 182 19.68 2.25 -0.26
N ARG A 183 18.34 2.25 -0.17
CA ARG A 183 17.52 3.43 0.10
C ARG A 183 16.27 3.02 0.88
N PRO A 184 16.37 2.91 2.21
CA PRO A 184 15.21 2.64 3.03
C PRO A 184 14.27 3.84 3.00
N PHE A 185 12.96 3.59 2.89
CA PHE A 185 11.94 4.58 3.13
C PHE A 185 11.35 4.40 4.53
N ALA A 186 10.98 5.50 5.17
CA ALA A 186 10.33 5.49 6.46
C ALA A 186 9.24 6.56 6.53
N LEU A 187 8.20 6.28 7.32
CA LEU A 187 7.19 7.26 7.67
C LEU A 187 7.77 8.31 8.64
N THR A 188 7.30 9.55 8.54
CA THR A 188 7.64 10.57 9.55
C THR A 188 6.99 10.24 10.90
N THR A 189 7.62 10.64 12.01
CA THR A 189 7.14 10.31 13.37
C THR A 189 5.72 10.82 13.66
N ASP A 190 5.40 12.01 13.16
CA ASP A 190 4.07 12.60 13.25
C ASP A 190 3.02 11.83 12.44
N LEU A 191 3.38 11.35 11.24
CA LEU A 191 2.52 10.46 10.43
C LEU A 191 2.31 9.11 11.12
N GLU A 192 3.37 8.47 11.64
CA GLU A 192 3.23 7.21 12.38
C GLU A 192 2.28 7.36 13.58
N ARG A 193 2.42 8.45 14.34
CA ARG A 193 1.54 8.75 15.48
C ARG A 193 0.10 8.94 15.02
N ALA A 194 -0.12 9.75 13.98
CA ALA A 194 -1.45 10.01 13.45
C ALA A 194 -2.13 8.71 12.98
N ILE A 195 -1.39 7.81 12.32
CA ILE A 195 -1.88 6.50 11.91
C ILE A 195 -2.25 5.64 13.13
N ARG A 196 -1.34 5.48 14.10
CA ARG A 196 -1.57 4.62 15.28
C ARG A 196 -2.79 5.05 16.08
N GLU A 197 -2.95 6.35 16.31
CA GLU A 197 -4.06 6.90 17.10
C GLU A 197 -5.41 6.80 16.37
N ASN A 198 -5.40 6.69 15.04
CA ASN A 198 -6.61 6.81 14.21
C ASN A 198 -6.84 5.63 13.25
N ALA A 199 -6.16 4.49 13.46
CA ALA A 199 -6.30 3.31 12.62
C ALA A 199 -7.76 2.83 12.45
N HIS A 200 -8.58 3.03 13.49
CA HIS A 200 -10.02 2.73 13.48
C HIS A 200 -10.82 3.47 12.40
N TRP A 201 -10.32 4.58 11.84
CA TRP A 201 -10.98 5.25 10.72
C TRP A 201 -11.03 4.39 9.45
N LEU A 202 -10.21 3.33 9.34
CA LEU A 202 -10.30 2.37 8.24
C LEU A 202 -11.66 1.68 8.16
N GLU A 203 -12.40 1.55 9.26
CA GLU A 203 -13.76 0.98 9.26
C GLU A 203 -14.74 1.76 8.37
N SER A 204 -14.44 3.03 8.07
CA SER A 204 -15.23 3.86 7.18
C SER A 204 -14.98 3.58 5.68
N ILE A 205 -13.94 2.83 5.35
CA ILE A 205 -13.51 2.53 3.98
C ILE A 205 -14.11 1.19 3.53
N SER A 206 -14.49 1.09 2.26
CA SER A 206 -15.02 -0.16 1.71
C SER A 206 -13.96 -1.27 1.70
N ALA A 207 -14.39 -2.50 1.94
CA ALA A 207 -13.50 -3.67 1.98
C ALA A 207 -12.75 -3.87 0.66
N GLU A 208 -13.34 -3.52 -0.49
CA GLU A 208 -12.69 -3.61 -1.80
C GLU A 208 -11.51 -2.64 -1.90
N ARG A 209 -11.66 -1.39 -1.44
CA ARG A 209 -10.56 -0.41 -1.47
C ARG A 209 -9.42 -0.81 -0.52
N ILE A 210 -9.77 -1.36 0.65
CA ILE A 210 -8.79 -1.92 1.59
C ILE A 210 -8.05 -3.10 0.95
N ARG A 211 -8.77 -4.05 0.36
CA ARG A 211 -8.21 -5.21 -0.34
C ARG A 211 -7.26 -4.77 -1.45
N ASP A 212 -7.67 -3.83 -2.30
CA ASP A 212 -6.87 -3.41 -3.45
C ASP A 212 -5.54 -2.74 -3.01
N GLU A 213 -5.52 -2.01 -1.89
CA GLU A 213 -4.26 -1.49 -1.33
C GLU A 213 -3.45 -2.58 -0.61
N PHE A 214 -4.11 -3.49 0.11
CA PHE A 214 -3.44 -4.60 0.79
C PHE A 214 -2.77 -5.57 -0.19
N GLU A 215 -3.42 -5.89 -1.32
CA GLU A 215 -2.85 -6.74 -2.36
C GLU A 215 -1.56 -6.14 -2.94
N LYS A 216 -1.50 -4.81 -3.12
CA LYS A 216 -0.28 -4.12 -3.56
C LYS A 216 0.87 -4.23 -2.55
N ILE A 217 0.56 -4.29 -1.25
CA ILE A 217 1.55 -4.56 -0.20
C ILE A 217 2.02 -6.02 -0.30
N LEU A 218 1.08 -6.96 -0.48
CA LEU A 218 1.40 -8.39 -0.57
C LEU A 218 2.32 -8.75 -1.73
N VAL A 219 2.15 -8.12 -2.90
CA VAL A 219 3.01 -8.37 -4.08
C VAL A 219 4.32 -7.59 -4.06
N SER A 220 4.55 -6.74 -3.06
CA SER A 220 5.80 -5.99 -2.97
C SER A 220 7.00 -6.87 -2.68
N GLU A 221 8.20 -6.39 -3.05
CA GLU A 221 9.47 -7.06 -2.75
C GLU A 221 9.71 -7.18 -1.24
N ASN A 222 9.32 -6.17 -0.45
CA ASN A 222 9.53 -6.14 1.00
C ASN A 222 8.28 -6.52 1.82
N VAL A 223 7.44 -7.42 1.30
CA VAL A 223 6.16 -7.79 1.91
C VAL A 223 6.24 -8.09 3.41
N SER A 224 7.30 -8.77 3.87
CA SER A 224 7.54 -9.02 5.30
C SER A 224 7.62 -7.74 6.14
N ALA A 225 8.29 -6.70 5.63
CA ALA A 225 8.38 -5.42 6.33
C ALA A 225 7.02 -4.70 6.33
N GLY A 226 6.30 -4.75 5.21
CA GLY A 226 4.96 -4.16 5.10
C GLY A 226 3.96 -4.79 6.07
N LEU A 227 3.94 -6.12 6.18
CA LEU A 227 3.08 -6.81 7.14
C LEU A 227 3.44 -6.47 8.60
N ARG A 228 4.73 -6.37 8.94
CA ARG A 228 5.16 -5.88 10.26
C ARG A 228 4.73 -4.43 10.50
N ALA A 229 4.81 -3.56 9.48
CA ALA A 229 4.37 -2.18 9.58
C ALA A 229 2.86 -2.08 9.84
N LEU A 230 2.03 -2.87 9.15
CA LEU A 230 0.58 -2.94 9.40
C LEU A 230 0.25 -3.34 10.84
N VAL A 231 0.99 -4.31 11.41
CA VAL A 231 0.82 -4.71 12.82
C VAL A 231 1.31 -3.61 13.78
N ARG A 232 2.53 -3.10 13.57
CA ARG A 232 3.16 -2.02 14.37
C ARG A 232 2.34 -0.74 14.42
N LEU A 233 1.61 -0.45 13.35
CA LEU A 233 0.77 0.75 13.21
C LEU A 233 -0.69 0.50 13.67
N GLY A 234 -1.04 -0.73 14.05
CA GLY A 234 -2.39 -1.07 14.49
C GLY A 234 -3.43 -1.10 13.37
N LEU A 235 -2.99 -1.23 12.11
CA LEU A 235 -3.86 -1.26 10.94
C LEU A 235 -4.36 -2.68 10.63
N MET A 236 -3.55 -3.71 10.90
CA MET A 236 -3.90 -5.11 10.64
C MET A 236 -5.26 -5.56 11.23
N PRO A 237 -5.66 -5.17 12.45
CA PRO A 237 -6.98 -5.49 13.00
C PRO A 237 -8.18 -5.06 12.14
N PHE A 238 -8.01 -4.03 11.30
CA PHE A 238 -9.06 -3.51 10.43
C PHE A 238 -8.98 -4.08 9.00
N ILE A 239 -8.01 -4.95 8.71
CA ILE A 239 -7.80 -5.58 7.41
C ILE A 239 -8.08 -7.07 7.50
N VAL A 240 -7.34 -7.78 8.36
CA VAL A 240 -7.49 -9.22 8.63
C VAL A 240 -7.29 -9.43 10.14
N PRO A 241 -8.33 -9.24 10.97
CA PRO A 241 -8.20 -9.34 12.43
C PRO A 241 -7.69 -10.71 12.88
N GLU A 242 -8.03 -11.78 12.18
CA GLU A 242 -7.58 -13.15 12.47
C GLU A 242 -6.07 -13.31 12.36
N PHE A 243 -5.40 -12.48 11.54
CA PHE A 243 -3.96 -12.53 11.42
C PHE A 243 -3.26 -12.12 12.72
N MET A 244 -3.90 -11.27 13.53
CA MET A 244 -3.38 -10.89 14.84
C MET A 244 -3.36 -12.06 15.83
N GLU A 245 -4.20 -13.08 15.64
CA GLU A 245 -4.19 -14.28 16.47
C GLU A 245 -2.92 -15.12 16.26
N THR A 246 -2.16 -14.87 15.19
CA THR A 246 -0.91 -15.60 14.90
C THR A 246 0.30 -15.08 15.69
N VAL A 247 0.20 -13.87 16.25
CA VAL A 247 1.26 -13.24 17.05
C VAL A 247 1.42 -13.99 18.37
N ASP A 248 2.65 -14.29 18.76
CA ASP A 248 3.00 -15.00 20.00
C ASP A 248 2.47 -16.45 20.09
N VAL A 249 2.01 -17.05 18.98
CA VAL A 249 1.62 -18.48 18.96
C VAL A 249 2.85 -19.34 18.75
N GLU A 250 3.29 -20.02 19.82
CA GLU A 250 4.42 -20.94 19.81
C GLU A 250 4.18 -22.15 18.88
N GLN A 251 5.22 -22.53 18.13
CA GLN A 251 5.25 -23.76 17.33
C GLN A 251 6.18 -24.79 17.98
N GLU A 252 6.02 -26.06 17.60
CA GLU A 252 6.79 -27.16 18.21
C GLU A 252 8.31 -26.96 18.01
N SER A 253 9.05 -26.90 19.12
CA SER A 253 10.46 -26.48 19.19
C SER A 253 11.46 -27.43 18.51
N GLU A 254 11.07 -28.68 18.21
CA GLU A 254 11.92 -29.65 17.52
C GLU A 254 12.14 -29.33 16.02
N PHE A 255 11.23 -28.55 15.41
CA PHE A 255 11.30 -28.21 13.98
C PHE A 255 11.09 -26.72 13.67
N HIS A 256 10.61 -25.92 14.63
CA HIS A 256 10.29 -24.50 14.44
C HIS A 256 10.88 -23.64 15.56
N HIS A 257 11.66 -22.63 15.19
CA HIS A 257 12.29 -21.67 16.12
C HIS A 257 11.60 -20.29 16.10
N LYS A 258 10.41 -20.20 15.48
CA LYS A 258 9.66 -18.96 15.23
C LYS A 258 8.18 -19.17 15.53
N ASP A 259 7.49 -18.12 15.99
CA ASP A 259 6.03 -18.12 16.16
C ASP A 259 5.31 -18.23 14.80
N VAL A 260 4.00 -18.46 14.82
CA VAL A 260 3.20 -18.60 13.58
C VAL A 260 3.26 -17.32 12.74
N PHE A 261 3.31 -16.15 13.38
CA PHE A 261 3.46 -14.86 12.70
C PHE A 261 4.76 -14.76 11.90
N GLU A 262 5.93 -14.90 12.53
CA GLU A 262 7.23 -14.80 11.86
C GLU A 262 7.42 -15.89 10.82
N HIS A 263 6.89 -17.09 11.05
CA HIS A 263 6.85 -18.13 10.02
C HIS A 263 6.06 -17.68 8.79
N SER A 264 4.84 -17.16 9.00
CA SER A 264 3.99 -16.67 7.91
C SER A 264 4.67 -15.55 7.11
N LEU A 265 5.37 -14.63 7.77
CA LEU A 265 6.12 -13.57 7.09
C LEU A 265 7.21 -14.12 6.16
N ILE A 266 7.97 -15.12 6.62
CA ILE A 266 9.03 -15.74 5.84
C ILE A 266 8.46 -16.50 4.65
N VAL A 267 7.40 -17.27 4.86
CA VAL A 267 6.74 -18.00 3.77
C VAL A 267 6.23 -17.00 2.74
N VAL A 268 5.49 -15.97 3.17
CA VAL A 268 5.00 -14.91 2.28
C VAL A 268 6.15 -14.23 1.54
N GLN A 269 7.31 -14.00 2.15
CA GLN A 269 8.47 -13.38 1.50
C GLN A 269 9.14 -14.26 0.43
N ASN A 270 9.15 -15.58 0.61
CA ASN A 270 9.93 -16.51 -0.23
C ASN A 270 9.13 -17.16 -1.38
N VAL A 271 7.82 -16.91 -1.47
CA VAL A 271 7.02 -17.30 -2.65
C VAL A 271 7.11 -16.25 -3.74
N GLU A 272 6.76 -16.62 -4.97
CA GLU A 272 6.67 -15.69 -6.09
C GLU A 272 5.67 -14.57 -5.80
N ASP A 273 5.98 -13.37 -6.28
CA ASP A 273 5.24 -12.11 -6.06
C ASP A 273 3.91 -12.02 -6.83
N THR A 274 3.30 -13.16 -7.16
CA THR A 274 1.98 -13.19 -7.79
C THR A 274 0.88 -13.01 -6.75
N PRO A 275 -0.21 -12.26 -7.06
CA PRO A 275 -1.30 -12.03 -6.12
C PRO A 275 -1.88 -13.32 -5.52
N VAL A 276 -1.99 -14.38 -6.32
CA VAL A 276 -2.56 -15.66 -5.89
C VAL A 276 -1.65 -16.37 -4.89
N LEU A 277 -0.34 -16.47 -5.20
CA LEU A 277 0.61 -17.17 -4.33
C LEU A 277 0.86 -16.39 -3.03
N ARG A 278 1.00 -15.06 -3.11
CA ARG A 278 1.16 -14.22 -1.91
C ARG A 278 -0.05 -14.30 -0.98
N LYS A 279 -1.28 -14.32 -1.52
CA LYS A 279 -2.50 -14.53 -0.71
C LYS A 279 -2.56 -15.93 -0.11
N ALA A 280 -2.29 -16.97 -0.91
CA ALA A 280 -2.28 -18.34 -0.41
C ALA A 280 -1.25 -18.51 0.72
N ALA A 281 -0.04 -17.98 0.54
CA ALA A 281 1.00 -17.97 1.57
C ALA A 281 0.60 -17.15 2.80
N PHE A 282 -0.10 -16.03 2.64
CA PHE A 282 -0.55 -15.22 3.78
C PHE A 282 -1.59 -15.96 4.63
N PHE A 283 -2.52 -16.69 4.00
CA PHE A 283 -3.59 -17.39 4.71
C PHE A 283 -3.26 -18.83 5.12
N HIS A 284 -2.14 -19.42 4.68
CA HIS A 284 -1.91 -20.87 4.83
C HIS A 284 -1.98 -21.37 6.28
N ASP A 285 -1.48 -20.56 7.23
CA ASP A 285 -1.37 -20.91 8.64
C ASP A 285 -2.31 -20.10 9.56
N ILE A 286 -3.19 -19.26 8.99
CA ILE A 286 -4.06 -18.37 9.77
C ILE A 286 -5.02 -19.13 10.69
N GLY A 287 -5.31 -20.40 10.40
CA GLY A 287 -6.16 -21.27 11.22
C GLY A 287 -5.43 -21.97 12.38
N LYS A 288 -4.10 -21.90 12.46
CA LYS A 288 -3.32 -22.56 13.53
C LYS A 288 -3.70 -22.10 14.93
N PRO A 289 -3.85 -20.79 15.23
CA PRO A 289 -4.19 -20.32 16.58
C PRO A 289 -5.48 -20.95 17.12
N ARG A 290 -6.48 -21.12 16.26
CA ARG A 290 -7.81 -21.66 16.61
C ARG A 290 -7.87 -23.19 16.68
N THR A 291 -6.82 -23.88 16.22
CA THR A 291 -6.73 -25.34 16.19
C THR A 291 -5.61 -25.89 17.07
N LEU A 292 -4.99 -25.01 17.86
CA LEU A 292 -3.92 -25.31 18.79
C LEU A 292 -4.39 -26.34 19.84
N VAL A 293 -3.73 -27.50 19.84
CA VAL A 293 -3.99 -28.58 20.79
C VAL A 293 -2.68 -29.01 21.44
N TYR A 294 -2.64 -29.00 22.77
CA TYR A 294 -1.50 -29.50 23.54
C TYR A 294 -1.61 -31.02 23.73
N GLU A 295 -0.52 -31.74 23.43
CA GLU A 295 -0.36 -33.13 23.83
C GLU A 295 0.42 -33.20 25.15
N HIS A 296 -0.24 -33.71 26.18
CA HIS A 296 0.34 -33.89 27.50
C HIS A 296 1.01 -35.23 27.64
N ARG A 297 2.16 -35.25 28.33
CA ARG A 297 2.80 -36.50 28.79
C ARG A 297 3.09 -36.47 30.27
N CYS A 298 2.87 -37.60 30.93
CA CYS A 298 3.27 -37.79 32.31
C CYS A 298 4.80 -37.79 32.42
N THR A 299 5.34 -36.99 33.35
CA THR A 299 6.79 -36.92 33.62
C THR A 299 7.33 -38.16 34.31
N TYR A 300 6.46 -38.95 34.95
CA TYR A 300 6.83 -40.16 35.69
C TYR A 300 6.76 -41.43 34.82
N CYS A 301 5.59 -41.74 34.25
CA CYS A 301 5.38 -42.98 33.50
C CYS A 301 5.38 -42.81 31.97
N GLY A 302 5.44 -41.57 31.47
CA GLY A 302 5.43 -41.28 30.03
C GLY A 302 4.08 -41.45 29.31
N ALA A 303 3.01 -41.84 30.04
CA ALA A 303 1.68 -41.99 29.47
C ALA A 303 1.16 -40.69 28.86
N LYS A 304 0.45 -40.81 27.73
CA LYS A 304 -0.27 -39.68 27.11
C LYS A 304 -1.47 -39.33 27.98
N SER A 305 -1.71 -38.04 28.19
CA SER A 305 -2.91 -37.55 28.86
C SER A 305 -3.94 -37.07 27.82
N THR A 306 -5.22 -37.17 28.17
CA THR A 306 -6.36 -36.72 27.36
C THR A 306 -6.53 -35.20 27.41
N ARG A 307 -5.83 -34.52 28.33
CA ARG A 307 -5.86 -33.06 28.46
C ARG A 307 -5.24 -32.39 27.23
N LYS A 308 -5.87 -31.28 26.83
CA LYS A 308 -5.51 -30.47 25.67
C LYS A 308 -5.23 -29.00 26.02
N THR A 309 -5.12 -28.69 27.31
CA THR A 309 -4.92 -27.33 27.86
C THR A 309 -3.43 -26.95 27.88
N PRO A 310 -3.06 -25.67 27.95
CA PRO A 310 -1.67 -25.27 28.18
C PRO A 310 -1.19 -25.56 29.61
N GLU A 311 -2.12 -25.71 30.55
CA GLU A 311 -1.82 -25.93 31.97
C GLU A 311 -1.41 -27.37 32.26
N GLU A 312 -0.51 -27.53 33.22
CA GLU A 312 -0.13 -28.83 33.76
C GLU A 312 -1.32 -29.57 34.37
N GLY A 313 -1.19 -30.89 34.46
CA GLY A 313 -2.25 -31.73 34.98
C GLY A 313 -1.73 -32.92 35.78
N GLU A 314 -2.65 -33.83 36.03
CA GLU A 314 -2.40 -35.08 36.72
C GLU A 314 -2.66 -36.25 35.77
N CYS A 315 -1.80 -37.26 35.81
CA CYS A 315 -1.86 -38.43 34.97
C CYS A 315 -2.95 -39.38 35.47
N GLU A 316 -3.93 -39.68 34.62
CA GLU A 316 -5.02 -40.62 34.92
C GLU A 316 -4.55 -42.06 35.21
N VAL A 317 -3.31 -42.42 34.82
CA VAL A 317 -2.75 -43.77 35.00
C VAL A 317 -2.00 -43.92 36.32
N CYS A 318 -1.24 -42.90 36.74
CA CYS A 318 -0.32 -43.04 37.88
C CYS A 318 -0.36 -41.88 38.87
N GLY A 319 -1.26 -40.90 38.71
CA GLY A 319 -1.34 -39.70 39.56
C GLY A 319 -0.15 -38.74 39.44
N GLY A 320 0.78 -39.00 38.51
CA GLY A 320 1.98 -38.18 38.32
C GLY A 320 1.68 -36.90 37.55
N ARG A 321 2.51 -35.86 37.71
CA ARG A 321 2.39 -34.59 36.98
C ARG A 321 2.46 -34.82 35.46
N THR A 322 1.52 -34.24 34.71
CA THR A 322 1.56 -34.19 33.24
C THR A 322 1.92 -32.79 32.78
N VAL A 323 2.86 -32.70 31.85
CA VAL A 323 3.30 -31.45 31.24
C VAL A 323 2.95 -31.43 29.75
N PRO A 324 2.58 -30.26 29.21
CA PRO A 324 2.39 -30.10 27.77
C PRO A 324 3.76 -30.31 27.09
N LYS A 325 3.84 -31.28 26.17
CA LYS A 325 5.11 -31.67 25.55
C LYS A 325 5.16 -31.38 24.06
N LYS A 326 4.04 -31.49 23.36
CA LYS A 326 3.92 -31.27 21.91
C LYS A 326 2.70 -30.43 21.59
N VAL A 327 2.78 -29.68 20.50
CA VAL A 327 1.70 -28.83 20.00
C VAL A 327 1.27 -29.37 18.64
N HIS A 328 -0.04 -29.52 18.44
CA HIS A 328 -0.62 -29.97 17.18
C HIS A 328 -1.66 -28.97 16.67
N PHE A 329 -1.79 -28.89 15.34
CA PHE A 329 -2.70 -27.98 14.64
C PHE A 329 -3.60 -28.76 13.68
N TYR A 330 -4.41 -29.69 14.20
CA TYR A 330 -5.24 -30.55 13.35
C TYR A 330 -6.39 -29.76 12.70
N GLY A 331 -6.48 -29.81 11.37
CA GLY A 331 -7.55 -29.16 10.62
C GLY A 331 -7.39 -27.64 10.49
N HIS A 332 -6.21 -27.09 10.78
CA HIS A 332 -5.92 -25.65 10.63
C HIS A 332 -6.15 -25.19 9.19
N GLU A 333 -5.93 -26.06 8.20
CA GLU A 333 -6.19 -25.81 6.80
C GLU A 333 -7.68 -25.57 6.51
N ASN A 334 -8.58 -26.29 7.19
CA ASN A 334 -10.03 -26.10 7.02
C ASN A 334 -10.51 -24.83 7.72
N VAL A 335 -9.96 -24.53 8.91
CA VAL A 335 -10.27 -23.29 9.63
C VAL A 335 -9.72 -22.08 8.88
N GLY A 336 -8.49 -22.16 8.37
CA GLY A 336 -7.86 -21.12 7.56
C GLY A 336 -8.63 -20.88 6.26
N ALA A 337 -9.06 -21.94 5.57
CA ALA A 337 -9.90 -21.82 4.38
C ALA A 337 -11.27 -21.19 4.68
N ALA A 338 -11.83 -21.37 5.88
CA ALA A 338 -13.07 -20.70 6.29
C ALA A 338 -12.84 -19.21 6.61
N ILE A 339 -11.69 -18.84 7.18
CA ILE A 339 -11.30 -17.44 7.42
C ILE A 339 -11.05 -16.70 6.10
N ALA A 340 -10.46 -17.38 5.11
CA ALA A 340 -10.11 -16.78 3.82
C ALA A 340 -11.29 -16.63 2.83
N ARG A 341 -12.50 -17.08 3.19
CA ARG A 341 -13.71 -17.02 2.34
C ARG A 341 -14.47 -15.73 2.52
#